data_AF-A0A725BAE0-F1
#
_entry.id   AF-A0A725BAE0-F1
#
_cell.length_a   1.000
_cell.length_b   1.000
_cell.length_c   1.000
_cell.angle_alpha   90.00
_cell.angle_beta   90.00
_cell.angle_gamma   90.00
#
_symmetry.space_group_name_H-M   'P 1'
#
loop_
_entity.id
_entity.type
_entity.pdbx_description
1 polymer ?
#
loop_
_entity_poly.entity_id
_entity_poly.type
_entity_poly.pdbx_seq_one_letter_code
_entity_poly.pdbx_strand_id
1 'polypeptide(L)'
;MPINPYLVFNGNTREALTFYTEVFQEEMPEIMEFGPGPGPDGQPYPPEHQTLILHAQLIVHGTRLMFSDAMPQNPVTFGQNITLAL
;
A
#
# COMPACT_ATOMS: atom_id res chain seq x y z
N MET A 1 -13.66 8.68 -15.33
CA MET A 1 -12.61 8.38 -14.34
C MET A 1 -13.07 7.15 -13.58
N PRO A 2 -12.35 6.02 -13.66
CA PRO A 2 -12.72 4.80 -12.94
C PRO A 2 -12.54 5.01 -11.43
N ILE A 3 -13.46 4.47 -10.62
CA ILE A 3 -13.30 4.44 -9.16
C ILE A 3 -12.35 3.29 -8.83
N ASN A 4 -11.32 3.58 -8.04
CA ASN A 4 -10.28 2.62 -7.70
C ASN A 4 -10.25 2.42 -6.18
N PRO A 5 -10.49 1.21 -5.67
CA PRO A 5 -10.34 0.91 -4.25
C PRO A 5 -8.88 1.10 -3.80
N TYR A 6 -8.69 1.83 -2.71
CA TYR A 6 -7.40 2.01 -2.04
C TYR A 6 -7.49 1.33 -0.67
N LEU A 7 -6.73 0.26 -0.50
CA LEU A 7 -6.65 -0.52 0.73
C LEU A 7 -5.41 -0.09 1.52
N VAL A 8 -5.60 0.26 2.79
CA VAL A 8 -4.52 0.62 3.69
C VAL A 8 -4.35 -0.47 4.75
N PHE A 9 -3.12 -0.86 5.05
CA PHE A 9 -2.80 -1.88 6.05
C PHE A 9 -1.90 -1.34 7.17
N ASN A 10 -1.72 -2.11 8.23
CA ASN A 10 -0.88 -1.73 9.38
C ASN A 10 0.47 -2.46 9.32
N GLY A 11 1.28 -2.17 8.30
CA GLY A 11 2.64 -2.69 8.16
C GLY A 11 2.76 -4.07 7.50
N ASN A 12 1.65 -4.62 7.02
CA ASN A 12 1.60 -5.94 6.36
C ASN A 12 1.08 -5.88 4.92
N THR A 13 1.16 -4.72 4.25
CA THR A 13 0.75 -4.59 2.83
C THR A 13 1.49 -5.55 1.91
N ARG A 14 2.78 -5.81 2.15
CA ARG A 14 3.59 -6.73 1.33
C ARG A 14 3.03 -8.16 1.37
N GLU A 15 2.66 -8.65 2.56
CA GLU A 15 2.04 -9.97 2.73
C GLU A 15 0.67 -10.03 2.05
N ALA A 16 -0.13 -8.96 2.17
CA ALA A 16 -1.42 -8.86 1.51
C ALA A 16 -1.28 -8.87 -0.03
N LEU A 17 -0.31 -8.13 -0.59
CA LEU A 17 -0.01 -8.14 -2.02
C LEU A 17 0.37 -9.54 -2.49
N THR A 18 1.29 -10.22 -1.80
CA THR A 18 1.69 -11.60 -2.13
C THR A 18 0.47 -12.52 -2.16
N PHE A 19 -0.37 -12.47 -1.12
CA PHE A 19 -1.59 -13.27 -1.08
C PHE A 19 -2.53 -12.97 -2.26
N TYR A 20 -2.81 -11.70 -2.56
CA TYR A 20 -3.71 -11.35 -3.66
C TYR A 20 -3.14 -11.72 -5.03
N THR A 21 -1.82 -11.57 -5.24
CA THR A 21 -1.18 -11.98 -6.49
C THR A 21 -1.27 -13.48 -6.72
N GLU A 22 -1.13 -14.30 -5.65
CA GLU A 22 -1.32 -15.75 -5.73
C GLU A 22 -2.78 -16.12 -6.03
N VAL A 23 -3.73 -15.51 -5.32
CA VAL A 23 -5.17 -15.80 -5.48
C VAL A 23 -5.67 -15.41 -6.87
N PHE A 24 -5.28 -14.24 -7.37
CA PHE A 24 -5.72 -13.74 -8.67
C PHE A 24 -4.84 -14.20 -9.84
N GLN A 25 -3.75 -14.92 -9.55
CA GLN A 25 -2.78 -15.38 -10.55
C GLN A 25 -2.17 -14.21 -11.36
N GLU A 26 -1.92 -13.10 -10.67
CA GLU A 26 -1.28 -11.90 -11.22
C GLU A 26 0.20 -11.84 -10.79
N GLU A 27 1.01 -11.07 -11.50
CA GLU A 27 2.40 -10.85 -11.12
C GLU A 27 2.52 -9.86 -9.95
N MET A 28 3.58 -9.98 -9.15
CA MET A 28 3.86 -9.02 -8.09
C MET A 28 4.06 -7.63 -8.71
N PRO A 29 3.28 -6.62 -8.28
CA PRO A 29 3.38 -5.30 -8.88
C PRO A 29 4.68 -4.61 -8.47
N GLU A 30 5.01 -3.53 -9.17
CA GLU A 30 6.04 -2.61 -8.69
C GLU A 30 5.61 -2.02 -7.35
N ILE A 31 6.54 -2.03 -6.40
CA ILE A 31 6.34 -1.56 -5.04
C ILE A 31 7.18 -0.31 -4.84
N MET A 32 6.51 0.76 -4.44
CA MET A 32 7.15 1.94 -3.89
C MET A 32 7.15 1.83 -2.37
N GLU A 33 8.35 1.74 -1.78
CA GLU A 33 8.53 1.84 -0.34
C GLU A 33 8.65 3.32 0.07
N PHE A 34 8.48 3.64 1.35
CA PHE A 34 8.78 4.98 1.86
C PHE A 34 10.24 5.36 1.63
N GLY A 35 11.14 4.38 1.74
CA GLY A 35 12.55 4.50 1.40
C GLY A 35 13.34 5.46 2.31
N PRO A 36 14.64 5.65 2.03
CA PRO A 36 15.53 6.51 2.81
C PRO A 36 15.40 8.00 2.47
N GLY A 37 14.48 8.38 1.58
CA GLY A 37 14.30 9.75 1.11
C GLY A 37 13.74 10.70 2.19
N PRO A 38 13.79 12.02 1.96
CA PRO A 38 13.17 12.98 2.86
C PRO A 38 11.66 12.76 2.89
N GLY A 39 11.11 12.59 4.09
CA GLY A 39 9.69 12.57 4.36
C GLY A 39 9.05 13.97 4.25
N PRO A 40 7.75 14.10 4.58
CA PRO A 40 6.99 15.34 4.48
C PRO A 40 7.56 16.50 5.31
N ASP A 41 8.28 16.19 6.39
CA ASP A 41 8.97 17.13 7.27
C ASP A 41 10.41 17.45 6.81
N GLY A 42 10.84 16.87 5.68
CA GLY A 42 12.19 17.00 5.13
C GLY A 42 13.23 16.10 5.82
N GLN A 43 12.83 15.31 6.82
CA GLN A 43 13.72 14.35 7.50
C GLN A 43 13.49 12.93 6.96
N PRO A 44 14.52 12.08 6.91
CA PRO A 44 14.34 10.69 6.51
C PRO A 44 13.47 9.94 7.52
N TYR A 45 12.70 8.97 7.03
CA TYR A 45 11.96 8.08 7.92
C TYR A 45 12.91 7.20 8.76
N PRO A 46 12.51 6.82 9.99
CA PRO A 46 13.23 5.82 10.77
C PRO A 46 13.45 4.53 9.95
N PRO A 47 14.60 3.84 10.07
CA PRO A 47 14.93 2.66 9.27
C PRO A 47 13.83 1.60 9.19
N GLU A 48 13.14 1.37 10.31
CA GLU A 48 12.04 0.43 10.44
C GLU A 48 10.78 0.82 9.63
N HIS A 49 10.61 2.10 9.31
CA HIS A 49 9.49 2.60 8.51
C HIS A 49 9.85 2.72 7.02
N GLN A 50 11.14 2.70 6.67
CA GLN A 50 11.59 2.86 5.27
C GLN A 50 11.11 1.71 4.38
N THR A 51 10.95 0.50 4.93
CA THR A 51 10.51 -0.71 4.20
C THR A 51 8.99 -0.85 4.12
N LEU A 52 8.24 0.04 4.78
CA LEU A 52 6.79 0.09 4.65
C LEU A 52 6.40 0.45 3.21
N ILE A 53 5.24 -0.04 2.77
CA ILE A 53 4.75 0.20 1.41
C ILE A 53 4.12 1.60 1.35
N LEU A 54 4.74 2.51 0.61
CA LEU A 54 4.16 3.83 0.34
C LEU A 54 3.04 3.72 -0.69
N HIS A 55 3.28 2.95 -1.76
CA HIS A 55 2.30 2.74 -2.81
C HIS A 55 2.59 1.47 -3.62
N ALA A 56 1.54 0.72 -3.93
CA ALA A 56 1.55 -0.34 -4.93
C ALA A 56 0.21 -0.40 -5.66
N GLN A 57 0.23 -0.95 -6.87
CA GLN A 57 -0.94 -1.05 -7.72
C GLN A 57 -1.05 -2.45 -8.34
N LEU A 58 -2.14 -3.16 -8.06
CA LEU A 58 -2.46 -4.45 -8.67
C LEU A 58 -3.63 -4.28 -9.63
N ILE A 59 -3.51 -4.80 -10.85
CA ILE A 59 -4.63 -4.87 -11.80
C ILE A 59 -5.22 -6.26 -11.69
N VAL A 60 -6.52 -6.36 -11.38
CA VAL A 60 -7.26 -7.62 -11.27
C VAL A 60 -8.48 -7.53 -12.16
N HIS A 61 -8.56 -8.40 -13.19
CA HIS A 61 -9.68 -8.42 -14.14
C HIS A 61 -10.03 -7.03 -14.73
N GLY A 62 -9.00 -6.20 -14.99
CA GLY A 62 -9.18 -4.83 -15.50
C GLY A 62 -9.55 -3.77 -14.46
N THR A 63 -9.75 -4.16 -13.20
CA THR A 63 -9.93 -3.23 -12.06
C THR A 63 -8.60 -2.93 -11.42
N ARG A 64 -8.36 -1.65 -11.10
CA ARG A 64 -7.16 -1.21 -10.40
C ARG A 64 -7.41 -1.17 -8.90
N LEU A 65 -6.65 -1.97 -8.17
CA LEU A 65 -6.56 -1.94 -6.72
C LEU A 65 -5.26 -1.26 -6.31
N MET A 66 -5.35 -0.36 -5.32
CA MET A 66 -4.20 0.36 -4.79
C MET A 66 -3.97 0.00 -3.33
N PHE A 67 -2.72 0.01 -2.92
CA PHE A 67 -2.29 -0.47 -1.60
C PHE A 67 -1.24 0.44 -0.99
N SER A 68 -1.29 0.62 0.33
CA SER A 68 -0.20 1.18 1.13
C SER A 68 -0.27 0.71 2.58
N ASP A 69 0.83 0.90 3.29
CA ASP A 69 0.84 0.85 4.74
C ASP A 69 0.50 2.23 5.34
N ALA A 70 -0.21 2.20 6.46
CA ALA A 70 -0.35 3.34 7.33
C ALA A 70 0.95 3.56 8.10
N MET A 71 1.22 4.81 8.47
CA MET A 71 2.28 5.11 9.42
C MET A 71 1.95 4.49 10.78
N PRO A 72 2.91 3.88 11.50
CA PRO A 72 2.63 3.25 12.80
C PRO A 72 2.06 4.21 13.86
N GLN A 73 2.31 5.52 13.72
CA GLN A 73 1.76 6.56 14.60
C GLN A 73 0.27 6.82 14.34
N ASN A 74 -0.23 6.46 13.15
CA ASN A 74 -1.60 6.67 12.70
C ASN A 74 -2.15 5.38 12.06
N PRO A 75 -2.33 4.30 12.85
CA PRO A 75 -2.82 3.02 12.33
C PRO A 75 -4.26 3.14 11.84
N VAL A 76 -4.63 2.31 10.87
CA VAL A 76 -6.00 2.21 10.38
C VAL A 76 -6.81 1.16 11.16
N THR A 77 -8.11 1.40 11.30
CA THR A 77 -9.06 0.43 11.83
C THR A 77 -9.63 -0.42 10.69
N PHE A 78 -9.52 -1.74 10.79
CA PHE A 78 -10.09 -2.64 9.79
C PHE A 78 -11.61 -2.47 9.67
N GLY A 79 -12.10 -2.38 8.43
CA GLY A 79 -13.49 -2.00 8.12
C GLY A 79 -13.65 -0.51 7.79
N GLN A 80 -12.65 0.32 8.10
CA GLN A 80 -12.55 1.72 7.69
C GLN A 80 -11.30 2.01 6.84
N ASN A 81 -10.50 0.97 6.57
CA ASN A 81 -9.21 1.06 5.91
C ASN A 81 -9.29 1.00 4.37
N ILE A 82 -10.47 1.22 3.80
CA ILE A 82 -10.72 1.19 2.36
C ILE A 82 -11.30 2.54 1.95
N THR A 83 -10.61 3.22 1.04
CA THR A 83 -11.08 4.47 0.43
C THR A 83 -11.41 4.23 -1.05
N LEU A 84 -12.43 4.91 -1.56
CA LEU A 84 -12.72 4.96 -3.00
C LEU A 84 -12.04 6.18 -3.60
N ALA A 85 -11.00 5.94 -4.41
CA ALA A 85 -10.25 7.00 -5.09
C ALA A 85 -10.75 7.23 -6.53
N LEU A 86 -10.55 8.44 -7.04
CA LEU A 86 -10.95 8.89 -8.39
C LEU A 86 -9.78 8.88 -9.37
#